data_AF-A0A9R0RDY8-F1
#
_entry.id   AF-A0A9R0RDY8-F1
#
_cell.length_a   1.000
_cell.length_b   1.000
_cell.length_c   1.000
_cell.angle_alpha   90.00
_cell.angle_beta   90.00
_cell.angle_gamma   90.00
#
_symmetry.space_group_name_H-M   'P 1'
#
loop_
_entity.id
_entity.type
_entity.pdbx_description
1 polymer ?
#
loop_
_entity_poly.entity_id
_entity_poly.type
_entity_poly.pdbx_seq_one_letter_code
_entity_poly.pdbx_strand_id
1 'polypeptide(L)'
;MDRLLTCEVQEDKKEWESIKAKMLELVDIYYEALDAPKSGNKITMPRHLKVEVYPHFMEGKGFTPPYISTSVLGKIYDLAKSHQPEAVHPINITPLTCFTEEVVAEERNTWGLRYDEYRRASTLLLDSNRPISKEEKKARFRELDQKYKQMLYDAAELEESQKHPFAVYREACAIYQLVYEHAARCRSDDEGRRVERCGFVWRVAGRALCEFYVIKRRGDRVVADMQVLRDAFRKDRGA
;
A
#
# COMPACT_ATOMS: atom_id res chain seq x y z
N MET A 1 -18.38 -5.34 27.07
CA MET A 1 -18.69 -3.91 26.83
C MET A 1 -19.69 -3.75 25.70
N ASP A 2 -19.42 -4.17 24.47
CA ASP A 2 -20.36 -3.97 23.35
C ASP A 2 -21.76 -4.55 23.59
N ARG A 3 -21.87 -5.80 24.05
CA ARG A 3 -23.14 -6.44 24.46
C ARG A 3 -23.89 -5.70 25.59
N LEU A 4 -23.20 -4.92 26.41
CA LEU A 4 -23.84 -4.07 27.44
C LEU A 4 -24.53 -2.85 26.80
N LEU A 5 -24.12 -2.47 25.59
CA LEU A 5 -24.64 -1.32 24.87
C LEU A 5 -25.69 -1.71 23.83
N THR A 6 -26.06 -3.00 23.76
CA THR A 6 -27.14 -3.53 22.93
C THR A 6 -28.41 -3.72 23.77
N CYS A 7 -29.56 -3.28 23.26
CA CYS A 7 -30.83 -3.27 24.02
C CYS A 7 -31.26 -4.66 24.53
N GLU A 8 -30.95 -5.73 23.80
CA GLU A 8 -31.38 -7.10 24.11
C GLU A 8 -30.85 -7.62 25.45
N VAL A 9 -29.69 -7.15 25.90
CA VAL A 9 -29.07 -7.59 27.17
C VAL A 9 -29.60 -6.81 28.38
N GLN A 10 -30.25 -5.67 28.17
CA GLN A 10 -30.89 -4.93 29.27
C GLN A 10 -32.17 -5.62 29.78
N GLU A 11 -32.78 -6.44 28.95
CA GLU A 11 -33.98 -7.20 29.29
C GLU A 11 -33.66 -8.40 30.20
N ASP A 12 -32.46 -8.99 30.08
CA ASP A 12 -31.97 -10.04 30.98
C ASP A 12 -31.06 -9.48 32.09
N LYS A 13 -31.69 -9.14 33.22
CA LYS A 13 -31.03 -8.57 34.40
C LYS A 13 -29.85 -9.41 34.92
N LYS A 14 -29.89 -10.74 34.78
CA LYS A 14 -28.81 -11.61 35.29
C LYS A 14 -27.58 -11.58 34.39
N GLU A 15 -27.79 -11.61 33.08
CA GLU A 15 -26.70 -11.48 32.12
C GLU A 15 -26.05 -10.09 32.22
N TRP A 16 -26.88 -9.05 32.38
CA TRP A 16 -26.43 -7.68 32.62
C TRP A 16 -25.48 -7.57 33.83
N GLU A 17 -25.90 -8.10 34.99
CA GLU A 17 -25.11 -8.07 36.22
C GLU A 17 -23.80 -8.86 36.08
N SER A 18 -23.83 -10.01 35.40
CA SER A 18 -22.65 -10.83 35.12
C SER A 18 -21.64 -10.11 34.22
N ILE A 19 -22.09 -9.49 33.12
CA ILE A 19 -21.22 -8.72 32.22
C ILE A 19 -20.63 -7.51 32.96
N LYS A 20 -21.43 -6.82 33.77
CA LYS A 20 -20.97 -5.69 34.57
C LYS A 20 -19.87 -6.10 35.56
N ALA A 21 -20.04 -7.22 36.28
CA ALA A 21 -19.04 -7.74 37.20
C ALA A 21 -17.72 -8.06 36.48
N LYS A 22 -17.78 -8.76 35.34
CA LYS A 22 -16.60 -9.04 34.50
C LYS A 22 -15.92 -7.77 34.00
N MET A 23 -16.68 -6.71 33.69
CA MET A 23 -16.12 -5.44 33.26
C MET A 23 -15.37 -4.73 34.39
N LEU A 24 -15.84 -4.80 35.63
CA LEU A 24 -15.12 -4.25 36.78
C LEU A 24 -13.79 -4.98 37.01
N GLU A 25 -13.81 -6.32 37.00
CA GLU A 25 -12.59 -7.12 37.14
C GLU A 25 -11.57 -6.81 36.03
N LEU A 26 -12.03 -6.59 34.79
CA LEU A 26 -11.17 -6.16 33.69
C LEU A 26 -10.55 -4.79 33.90
N VAL A 27 -11.29 -3.85 34.49
CA VAL A 27 -10.79 -2.51 34.80
C VAL A 27 -9.71 -2.59 35.89
N ASP A 28 -9.93 -3.39 36.92
CA ASP A 28 -8.94 -3.59 37.98
C ASP A 28 -7.63 -4.16 37.42
N ILE A 29 -7.72 -5.24 36.62
CA ILE A 29 -6.57 -5.84 35.94
C ILE A 29 -5.87 -4.85 35.00
N TYR A 30 -6.63 -3.98 34.31
CA TYR A 30 -6.06 -2.97 33.44
C TYR A 30 -5.19 -1.97 34.21
N TYR A 31 -5.67 -1.46 35.34
CA TYR A 31 -4.90 -0.54 36.18
C TYR A 31 -3.67 -1.21 36.80
N GLU A 32 -3.81 -2.44 37.28
CA GLU A 32 -2.66 -3.22 37.74
C GLU A 32 -1.62 -3.37 36.60
N ALA A 33 -2.05 -3.58 35.36
CA ALA A 33 -1.16 -3.75 34.21
C ALA A 33 -0.40 -2.48 33.83
N LEU A 34 -0.99 -1.31 34.07
CA LEU A 34 -0.28 -0.04 33.89
C LEU A 34 0.85 0.13 34.90
N ASP A 35 0.70 -0.40 36.12
CA ASP A 35 1.70 -0.30 37.19
C ASP A 35 2.64 -1.51 37.30
N ALA A 36 2.35 -2.60 36.59
CA ALA A 36 3.19 -3.79 36.49
C ALA A 36 4.66 -3.49 36.12
N PRO A 37 4.98 -2.60 35.15
CA PRO A 37 6.38 -2.27 34.82
C PRO A 37 7.14 -1.59 35.97
N LYS A 38 6.43 -0.88 36.85
CA LYS A 38 7.02 -0.18 38.01
C LYS A 38 7.26 -1.11 39.20
N SER A 39 6.39 -2.11 39.35
CA SER A 39 6.40 -3.07 40.46
C SER A 39 7.13 -4.38 40.13
N GLY A 40 7.45 -4.63 38.86
CA GLY A 40 8.04 -5.89 38.40
C GLY A 40 7.04 -7.06 38.37
N ASN A 41 5.75 -6.80 38.61
CA ASN A 41 4.70 -7.81 38.63
C ASN A 41 4.33 -8.26 37.21
N LYS A 42 4.10 -9.57 37.05
CA LYS A 42 3.64 -10.14 35.78
C LYS A 42 2.15 -10.46 35.86
N ILE A 43 1.37 -9.76 35.06
CA ILE A 43 -0.09 -9.94 35.04
C ILE A 43 -0.48 -11.00 34.05
N THR A 44 -1.39 -11.89 34.47
CA THR A 44 -1.96 -12.93 33.63
C THR A 44 -3.45 -12.70 33.48
N MET A 45 -3.97 -12.87 32.26
CA MET A 45 -5.39 -12.68 31.96
C MET A 45 -6.19 -13.93 32.35
N PRO A 46 -7.14 -13.84 33.30
CA PRO A 46 -8.01 -14.96 33.67
C PRO A 46 -8.81 -15.50 32.49
N ARG A 47 -9.08 -16.82 32.48
CA ARG A 47 -9.77 -17.48 31.36
C ARG A 47 -11.24 -17.08 31.24
N HIS A 48 -11.95 -16.88 32.35
CA HIS A 48 -13.38 -16.54 32.37
C HIS A 48 -13.69 -15.11 31.88
N LEU A 49 -12.65 -14.27 31.81
CA LEU A 49 -12.69 -12.92 31.23
C LEU A 49 -12.41 -12.90 29.73
N LYS A 50 -11.94 -14.02 29.15
CA LYS A 50 -11.75 -14.10 27.70
C LYS A 50 -13.10 -14.23 27.02
N VAL A 51 -13.30 -13.41 26.00
CA VAL A 51 -14.51 -13.41 25.18
C VAL A 51 -14.34 -14.40 24.04
N GLU A 52 -15.34 -15.26 23.84
CA GLU A 52 -15.33 -16.29 22.79
C GLU A 52 -15.85 -15.77 21.44
N VAL A 53 -16.77 -14.81 21.45
CA VAL A 53 -17.42 -14.26 20.26
C VAL A 53 -17.24 -12.75 20.22
N TYR A 54 -16.72 -12.24 19.11
CA TYR A 54 -16.45 -10.82 18.89
C TYR A 54 -17.56 -10.19 18.05
N PRO A 55 -17.81 -8.87 18.19
CA PRO A 55 -18.75 -8.17 17.31
C PRO A 55 -18.19 -8.08 15.89
N HIS A 56 -19.08 -8.00 14.89
CA HIS A 56 -18.76 -7.95 13.47
C HIS A 56 -17.75 -6.85 13.08
N PHE A 57 -17.70 -5.71 13.77
CA PHE A 57 -16.74 -4.64 13.49
C PHE A 57 -15.32 -4.92 14.01
N MET A 58 -15.10 -5.99 14.79
CA MET A 58 -13.78 -6.44 15.27
C MET A 58 -13.26 -7.63 14.45
N GLU A 59 -13.46 -7.58 13.13
CA GLU A 59 -13.07 -8.63 12.16
C GLU A 59 -11.66 -9.19 12.46
N GLY A 60 -11.53 -10.53 12.45
CA GLY A 60 -10.24 -11.22 12.57
C GLY A 60 -9.74 -11.57 13.98
N LYS A 61 -10.52 -11.29 15.05
CA LYS A 61 -10.11 -11.58 16.44
C LYS A 61 -10.74 -12.82 17.09
N GLY A 62 -11.57 -13.57 16.37
CA GLY A 62 -12.27 -14.76 16.89
C GLY A 62 -12.15 -15.99 16.00
N PHE A 63 -12.28 -17.18 16.61
CA PHE A 63 -12.43 -18.47 15.91
C PHE A 63 -13.89 -18.78 15.54
N THR A 64 -14.83 -17.98 16.06
CA THR A 64 -16.28 -18.15 15.92
C THR A 64 -16.86 -17.05 15.02
N PRO A 65 -18.00 -17.31 14.35
CA PRO A 65 -18.70 -16.29 13.58
C PRO A 65 -19.04 -15.08 14.48
N PRO A 66 -18.77 -13.84 14.03
CA PRO A 66 -19.05 -12.67 14.83
C PRO A 66 -20.56 -12.41 14.92
N TYR A 67 -20.99 -11.76 16.01
CA TYR A 67 -22.38 -11.30 16.14
C TYR A 67 -22.56 -9.90 15.53
N ILE A 68 -23.77 -9.63 15.03
CA ILE A 68 -24.14 -8.30 14.54
C ILE A 68 -24.43 -7.43 15.77
N SER A 69 -23.71 -6.32 15.89
CA SER A 69 -23.81 -5.43 17.04
C SER A 69 -24.74 -4.28 16.69
N THR A 70 -25.72 -4.04 17.56
CA THR A 70 -26.65 -2.91 17.45
C THR A 70 -26.19 -1.67 18.23
N SER A 71 -24.98 -1.72 18.81
CA SER A 71 -24.38 -0.60 19.55
C SER A 71 -24.06 0.57 18.62
N VAL A 72 -23.77 1.74 19.21
CA VAL A 72 -23.33 2.92 18.44
C VAL A 72 -22.09 2.60 17.58
N LEU A 73 -21.16 1.80 18.10
CA LEU A 73 -19.94 1.45 17.38
C LEU A 73 -20.23 0.53 16.19
N GLY A 74 -21.15 -0.44 16.36
CA GLY A 74 -21.64 -1.27 15.25
C GLY A 74 -22.27 -0.43 14.15
N LYS A 75 -23.17 0.49 14.51
CA LYS A 75 -23.83 1.40 13.55
C LYS A 75 -22.85 2.30 12.79
N ILE A 76 -21.85 2.84 13.48
CA ILE A 76 -20.79 3.65 12.83
C ILE A 76 -19.99 2.81 11.85
N TYR A 77 -19.64 1.57 12.24
CA TYR A 77 -18.91 0.65 11.37
C TYR A 77 -19.72 0.31 10.11
N ASP A 78 -21.00 -0.05 10.25
CA ASP A 78 -21.87 -0.36 9.13
C ASP A 78 -22.04 0.84 8.19
N LEU A 79 -22.20 2.04 8.75
CA LEU A 79 -22.29 3.28 7.97
C LEU A 79 -20.99 3.58 7.22
N ALA A 80 -19.83 3.41 7.87
CA ALA A 80 -18.54 3.60 7.22
C ALA A 80 -18.33 2.57 6.10
N LYS A 81 -18.71 1.32 6.34
CA LYS A 81 -18.61 0.22 5.36
C LYS A 81 -19.53 0.43 4.16
N SER A 82 -20.73 0.98 4.35
CA SER A 82 -21.64 1.31 3.24
C SER A 82 -21.18 2.49 2.37
N HIS A 83 -20.34 3.37 2.92
CA HIS A 83 -19.70 4.46 2.16
C HIS A 83 -18.37 4.07 1.55
N GLN A 84 -17.84 2.87 1.84
CA GLN A 84 -16.75 2.33 1.06
C GLN A 84 -17.30 1.90 -0.29
N PRO A 85 -16.68 2.30 -1.41
CA PRO A 85 -17.09 1.82 -2.72
C PRO A 85 -17.06 0.29 -2.72
N GLU A 86 -18.21 -0.33 -3.03
CA GLU A 86 -18.49 -1.78 -2.90
C GLU A 86 -17.63 -2.70 -3.79
N ALA A 87 -16.74 -2.13 -4.57
CA ALA A 87 -15.57 -2.81 -5.08
C ALA A 87 -14.49 -1.76 -5.20
N VAL A 88 -13.26 -2.11 -4.81
CA VAL A 88 -12.08 -1.49 -5.37
C VAL A 88 -12.27 -1.60 -6.87
N HIS A 89 -12.67 -0.50 -7.52
CA HIS A 89 -12.81 -0.51 -8.96
C HIS A 89 -11.50 -1.05 -9.52
N PRO A 90 -11.59 -1.91 -10.54
CA PRO A 90 -10.46 -2.24 -11.37
C PRO A 90 -9.56 -1.02 -11.57
N ILE A 91 -8.36 -0.99 -10.96
CA ILE A 91 -7.38 0.06 -11.26
C ILE A 91 -6.90 -0.24 -12.69
N ASN A 92 -7.71 0.19 -13.66
CA ASN A 92 -7.38 0.12 -15.06
C ASN A 92 -6.16 1.01 -15.28
N ILE A 93 -5.04 0.38 -15.58
CA ILE A 93 -3.77 1.04 -15.82
C ILE A 93 -3.86 1.72 -17.19
N THR A 94 -4.28 2.99 -17.22
CA THR A 94 -4.24 3.81 -18.42
C THR A 94 -2.84 4.43 -18.56
N PRO A 95 -2.08 4.11 -19.62
CA PRO A 95 -0.79 4.75 -19.85
C PRO A 95 -0.98 6.25 -20.11
N LEU A 96 -0.03 7.06 -19.65
CA LEU A 96 -0.04 8.50 -19.85
C LEU A 96 0.36 8.84 -21.29
N THR A 97 -0.48 9.61 -21.98
CA THR A 97 -0.27 9.99 -23.40
C THR A 97 1.08 10.66 -23.63
N CYS A 98 1.53 11.46 -22.65
CA CYS A 98 2.79 12.19 -22.72
C CYS A 98 4.03 11.29 -22.86
N PHE A 99 3.95 10.02 -22.46
CA PHE A 99 5.04 9.03 -22.58
C PHE A 99 4.80 8.03 -23.74
N THR A 100 3.66 8.08 -24.42
CA THR A 100 3.30 7.16 -25.50
C THR A 100 3.41 7.74 -26.92
N GLU A 101 3.53 9.06 -27.05
CA GLU A 101 3.45 9.77 -28.34
C GLU A 101 4.68 9.60 -29.25
N GLU A 102 5.89 9.57 -28.69
CA GLU A 102 7.13 9.57 -29.48
C GLU A 102 8.18 8.63 -28.84
N VAL A 103 8.23 7.38 -29.30
CA VAL A 103 9.33 6.46 -28.96
C VAL A 103 9.88 5.85 -30.24
N VAL A 104 11.21 5.83 -30.31
CA VAL A 104 11.95 5.25 -31.43
C VAL A 104 12.12 3.74 -31.22
N ALA A 105 11.99 3.00 -32.32
CA ALA A 105 11.91 1.54 -32.31
C ALA A 105 13.20 0.86 -31.80
N GLU A 106 14.35 1.51 -31.94
CA GLU A 106 15.65 0.96 -31.56
C GLU A 106 15.81 0.83 -30.04
N GLU A 107 15.54 1.90 -29.29
CA GLU A 107 15.60 1.89 -27.83
C GLU A 107 14.60 0.90 -27.24
N ARG A 108 13.43 0.77 -27.87
CA ARG A 108 12.41 -0.21 -27.49
C ARG A 108 12.92 -1.65 -27.64
N ASN A 109 13.68 -1.95 -28.68
CA ASN A 109 14.25 -3.29 -28.87
C ASN A 109 15.34 -3.58 -27.84
N THR A 110 16.25 -2.63 -27.61
CA THR A 110 17.33 -2.77 -26.61
C THR A 110 16.76 -2.95 -25.21
N TRP A 111 15.79 -2.13 -24.83
CA TRP A 111 15.16 -2.23 -23.51
C TRP A 111 14.20 -3.41 -23.39
N GLY A 112 13.65 -3.92 -24.48
CA GLY A 112 12.86 -5.14 -24.50
C GLY A 112 13.65 -6.36 -24.00
N LEU A 113 14.84 -6.57 -24.57
CA LEU A 113 15.75 -7.65 -24.15
C LEU A 113 16.16 -7.51 -22.67
N ARG A 114 16.54 -6.30 -22.27
CA ARG A 114 16.92 -5.97 -20.89
C ARG A 114 15.77 -6.24 -19.91
N TYR A 115 14.54 -5.87 -20.29
CA TYR A 115 13.37 -6.08 -19.46
C TYR A 115 13.01 -7.56 -19.31
N ASP A 116 13.15 -8.37 -20.37
CA ASP A 116 12.93 -9.82 -20.28
C ASP A 116 13.97 -10.50 -19.39
N GLU A 117 15.22 -10.04 -19.38
CA GLU A 117 16.24 -10.46 -18.42
C GLU A 117 15.86 -10.07 -16.98
N TYR A 118 15.43 -8.82 -16.77
CA TYR A 118 14.98 -8.34 -15.46
C TYR A 118 13.84 -9.22 -14.92
N ARG A 119 12.87 -9.54 -15.79
CA ARG A 119 11.72 -10.37 -15.42
C ARG A 119 12.14 -11.77 -15.05
N ARG A 120 13.05 -12.40 -15.80
CA ARG A 120 13.60 -13.73 -15.47
C ARG A 120 14.34 -13.72 -14.14
N ALA A 121 15.19 -12.72 -13.90
CA ALA A 121 15.91 -12.56 -12.64
C ALA A 121 14.96 -12.32 -11.46
N SER A 122 13.94 -11.47 -11.64
CA SER A 122 12.92 -11.18 -10.63
C SER A 122 12.10 -12.42 -10.26
N THR A 123 11.67 -13.21 -11.26
CA THR A 123 10.94 -14.46 -11.00
C THR A 123 11.79 -15.46 -10.22
N LEU A 124 13.09 -15.57 -10.55
CA LEU A 124 14.02 -16.43 -9.81
C LEU A 124 14.19 -16.00 -8.33
N LEU A 125 14.12 -14.70 -8.05
CA LEU A 125 14.18 -14.16 -6.68
C LEU A 125 12.88 -14.39 -5.88
N LEU A 126 11.75 -14.46 -6.57
CA LEU A 126 10.45 -14.78 -5.98
C LEU A 126 10.25 -16.28 -5.74
N ASP A 127 11.00 -17.12 -6.44
CA ASP A 127 10.86 -18.57 -6.38
C ASP A 127 11.11 -19.08 -4.94
N SER A 128 10.10 -19.77 -4.40
CA SER A 128 10.02 -20.11 -2.97
C SER A 128 10.90 -21.30 -2.57
N ASN A 129 11.55 -21.94 -3.56
CA ASN A 129 12.44 -23.09 -3.36
C ASN A 129 13.80 -22.74 -2.72
N ARG A 130 14.11 -21.47 -2.49
CA ARG A 130 15.31 -21.04 -1.76
C ARG A 130 14.93 -20.31 -0.46
N PRO A 131 15.30 -20.82 0.72
CA PRO A 131 15.01 -20.16 1.99
C PRO A 131 15.95 -18.96 2.17
N ILE A 132 15.62 -17.85 1.51
CA ILE A 132 16.29 -16.56 1.64
C ILE A 132 15.48 -15.71 2.61
N SER A 133 16.14 -15.03 3.57
CA SER A 133 15.45 -14.12 4.50
C SER A 133 14.74 -13.00 3.75
N LYS A 134 13.68 -12.43 4.35
CA LYS A 134 12.94 -11.29 3.76
C LYS A 134 13.87 -10.10 3.48
N GLU A 135 14.85 -9.88 4.33
CA GLU A 135 15.83 -8.78 4.25
C GLU A 135 16.80 -8.99 3.08
N GLU A 136 17.28 -10.22 2.90
CA GLU A 136 18.19 -10.57 1.81
C GLU A 136 17.47 -10.55 0.45
N LYS A 137 16.20 -10.98 0.39
CA LYS A 137 15.36 -10.79 -0.81
C LYS A 137 15.25 -9.31 -1.20
N LYS A 138 14.95 -8.44 -0.22
CA LYS A 138 14.88 -6.98 -0.45
C LYS A 138 16.20 -6.42 -0.93
N ALA A 139 17.33 -6.86 -0.37
CA ALA A 139 18.66 -6.43 -0.80
C ALA A 139 18.94 -6.79 -2.26
N ARG A 140 18.66 -8.04 -2.66
CA ARG A 140 18.84 -8.50 -4.05
C ARG A 140 17.96 -7.76 -5.05
N PHE A 141 16.73 -7.41 -4.67
CA PHE A 141 15.88 -6.56 -5.52
C PHE A 141 16.45 -5.15 -5.68
N ARG A 142 17.01 -4.56 -4.62
CA ARG A 142 17.67 -3.24 -4.71
C ARG A 142 18.90 -3.29 -5.62
N GLU A 143 19.71 -4.33 -5.51
CA GLU A 143 20.88 -4.54 -6.40
C GLU A 143 20.44 -4.71 -7.86
N LEU A 144 19.36 -5.46 -8.08
CA LEU A 144 18.78 -5.62 -9.42
C LEU A 144 18.32 -4.27 -9.96
N ASP A 145 17.50 -3.52 -9.23
CA ASP A 145 17.03 -2.19 -9.64
C ASP A 145 18.22 -1.24 -9.91
N GLN A 146 19.27 -1.28 -9.06
CA GLN A 146 20.47 -0.46 -9.24
C GLN A 146 21.23 -0.78 -10.52
N LYS A 147 21.35 -2.06 -10.88
CA LYS A 147 21.97 -2.49 -12.13
C LYS A 147 21.24 -1.88 -13.35
N TYR A 148 19.90 -1.88 -13.34
CA TYR A 148 19.12 -1.32 -14.45
C TYR A 148 19.13 0.22 -14.45
N LYS A 149 19.20 0.88 -13.29
CA LYS A 149 19.46 2.32 -13.19
C LYS A 149 20.80 2.69 -13.82
N GLN A 150 21.87 1.97 -13.50
CA GLN A 150 23.19 2.19 -14.08
C GLN A 150 23.19 2.00 -15.60
N MET A 151 22.44 1.05 -16.14
CA MET A 151 22.32 0.87 -17.59
C MET A 151 21.50 1.97 -18.29
N LEU A 152 20.59 2.65 -17.57
CA LEU A 152 19.81 3.77 -18.08
C LEU A 152 20.59 5.08 -18.03
N TYR A 153 21.14 5.41 -16.86
CA TYR A 153 21.78 6.69 -16.60
C TYR A 153 23.30 6.69 -16.87
N ASP A 154 23.92 5.53 -17.12
CA ASP A 154 25.38 5.34 -17.07
C ASP A 154 26.00 5.81 -15.74
N ALA A 155 25.17 5.92 -14.69
CA ALA A 155 25.50 6.45 -13.38
C ALA A 155 24.57 5.86 -12.32
N ALA A 156 24.88 6.09 -11.03
CA ALA A 156 24.05 5.56 -9.95
C ALA A 156 22.68 6.24 -9.88
N GLU A 157 22.63 7.53 -10.17
CA GLU A 157 21.43 8.37 -10.18
C GLU A 157 21.42 9.30 -11.40
N LEU A 158 20.28 9.94 -11.64
CA LEU A 158 20.07 10.81 -12.80
C LEU A 158 20.98 12.04 -12.77
N GLU A 159 21.21 12.64 -11.59
CA GLU A 159 22.02 13.86 -11.44
C GLU A 159 23.50 13.65 -11.79
N GLU A 160 23.98 12.41 -11.70
CA GLU A 160 25.36 12.01 -12.00
C GLU A 160 25.55 11.60 -13.46
N SER A 161 24.47 11.56 -14.24
CA SER A 161 24.51 11.10 -15.62
C SER A 161 25.23 12.10 -16.52
N GLN A 162 26.22 11.60 -17.28
CA GLN A 162 26.85 12.36 -18.36
C GLN A 162 26.10 12.21 -19.70
N LYS A 163 25.02 11.41 -19.74
CA LYS A 163 24.21 11.23 -20.93
C LYS A 163 23.42 12.49 -21.23
N HIS A 164 23.19 12.72 -22.52
CA HIS A 164 22.33 13.82 -22.95
C HIS A 164 20.90 13.61 -22.40
N PRO A 165 20.29 14.60 -21.72
CA PRO A 165 19.00 14.44 -21.02
C PRO A 165 17.88 13.89 -21.91
N PHE A 166 17.82 14.33 -23.17
CA PHE A 166 16.81 13.85 -24.12
C PHE A 166 16.98 12.37 -24.50
N ALA A 167 18.21 11.85 -24.52
CA ALA A 167 18.44 10.42 -24.79
C ALA A 167 17.93 9.58 -23.61
N VAL A 168 18.20 10.01 -22.38
CA VAL A 168 17.69 9.39 -21.16
C VAL A 168 16.16 9.40 -21.12
N TYR A 169 15.52 10.51 -21.49
CA TYR A 169 14.06 10.59 -21.54
C TYR A 169 13.45 9.68 -22.61
N ARG A 170 14.07 9.56 -23.79
CA ARG A 170 13.64 8.61 -24.82
C ARG A 170 13.71 7.17 -24.34
N GLU A 171 14.83 6.78 -23.72
CA GLU A 171 15.00 5.45 -23.15
C GLU A 171 13.99 5.19 -22.01
N ALA A 172 13.75 6.18 -21.14
CA ALA A 172 12.76 6.09 -20.06
C ALA A 172 11.33 5.91 -20.60
N CYS A 173 10.95 6.63 -21.65
CA CYS A 173 9.66 6.44 -22.33
C CYS A 173 9.55 5.05 -22.98
N ALA A 174 10.63 4.54 -23.59
CA ALA A 174 10.65 3.19 -24.14
C ALA A 174 10.40 2.12 -23.06
N ILE A 175 11.05 2.25 -21.90
CA ILE A 175 10.81 1.38 -20.73
C ILE A 175 9.35 1.47 -20.27
N TYR A 176 8.81 2.68 -20.15
CA TYR A 176 7.42 2.90 -19.75
C TYR A 176 6.43 2.16 -20.65
N GLN A 177 6.55 2.34 -21.97
CA GLN A 177 5.68 1.70 -22.95
C GLN A 177 5.77 0.18 -22.89
N LEU A 178 6.98 -0.38 -22.86
CA LEU A 178 7.20 -1.83 -22.83
C LEU A 178 6.54 -2.49 -21.62
N VAL A 179 6.70 -1.89 -20.44
CA VAL A 179 6.18 -2.46 -19.20
C VAL A 179 4.67 -2.33 -19.12
N TYR A 180 4.11 -1.19 -19.52
CA TYR A 180 2.66 -0.97 -19.49
C TYR A 180 1.95 -1.86 -20.53
N GLU A 181 2.53 -2.02 -21.72
CA GLU A 181 2.01 -2.94 -22.73
C GLU A 181 2.10 -4.39 -22.24
N HIS A 182 3.20 -4.78 -21.60
CA HIS A 182 3.31 -6.11 -20.99
C HIS A 182 2.28 -6.32 -19.87
N ALA A 183 2.10 -5.34 -18.99
CA ALA A 183 1.11 -5.39 -17.92
C ALA A 183 -0.33 -5.48 -18.46
N ALA A 184 -0.63 -4.80 -19.56
CA ALA A 184 -1.92 -4.86 -20.24
C ALA A 184 -2.16 -6.20 -20.96
N ARG A 185 -1.12 -6.79 -21.58
CA ARG A 185 -1.21 -8.11 -22.25
C ARG A 185 -1.36 -9.26 -21.26
N CYS A 186 -0.76 -9.16 -20.08
CA CYS A 186 -0.83 -10.22 -19.08
C CYS A 186 -2.21 -10.24 -18.40
N ARG A 187 -3.09 -11.11 -18.88
CA ARG A 187 -4.36 -11.45 -18.21
C ARG A 187 -4.04 -11.95 -16.79
N SER A 188 -4.36 -11.15 -15.78
CA SER A 188 -4.52 -11.63 -14.42
C SER A 188 -5.94 -11.34 -13.99
N ASP A 189 -6.58 -12.38 -13.46
CA ASP A 189 -7.87 -12.30 -12.74
C ASP A 189 -7.74 -11.45 -11.46
N ASP A 190 -6.49 -11.12 -11.09
CA ASP A 190 -6.09 -10.32 -9.94
C ASP A 190 -5.50 -8.98 -10.41
N GLU A 191 -6.24 -7.89 -10.21
CA GLU A 191 -5.90 -6.56 -10.71
C GLU A 191 -4.75 -5.89 -9.96
N GLY A 192 -4.62 -6.19 -8.65
CA GLY A 192 -3.51 -5.71 -7.83
C GLY A 192 -2.14 -6.11 -8.39
N ARG A 193 -2.07 -7.28 -9.03
CA ARG A 193 -0.83 -7.80 -9.63
C ARG A 193 -0.43 -7.05 -10.91
N ARG A 194 -1.33 -6.28 -11.54
CA ARG A 194 -1.00 -5.45 -12.72
C ARG A 194 -0.19 -4.23 -12.30
N VAL A 195 -0.60 -3.56 -11.22
CA VAL A 195 0.08 -2.35 -10.70
C VAL A 195 1.49 -2.68 -10.22
N GLU A 196 1.65 -3.83 -9.56
CA GLU A 196 2.95 -4.32 -9.10
C GLU A 196 3.97 -4.50 -10.23
N ARG A 197 3.52 -4.93 -11.42
CA ARG A 197 4.37 -5.12 -12.60
C ARG A 197 4.90 -3.79 -13.16
N CYS A 198 4.12 -2.72 -13.06
CA CYS A 198 4.53 -1.37 -13.46
C CYS A 198 5.57 -0.76 -12.50
N GLY A 199 5.80 -1.36 -11.32
CA GLY A 199 6.73 -0.84 -10.33
C GLY A 199 8.17 -0.74 -10.82
N PHE A 200 8.61 -1.60 -11.75
CA PHE A 200 9.96 -1.54 -12.33
C PHE A 200 10.25 -0.19 -12.99
N VAL A 201 9.30 0.34 -13.77
CA VAL A 201 9.45 1.61 -14.47
C VAL A 201 9.72 2.74 -13.47
N TRP A 202 8.93 2.80 -12.41
CA TRP A 202 9.01 3.87 -11.43
C TRP A 202 10.24 3.77 -10.53
N ARG A 203 10.78 2.56 -10.30
CA ARG A 203 12.03 2.37 -9.56
C ARG A 203 13.26 2.72 -10.38
N VAL A 204 13.27 2.39 -11.67
CA VAL A 204 14.45 2.58 -12.54
C VAL A 204 14.42 3.91 -13.27
N ALA A 205 13.31 4.25 -13.92
CA ALA A 205 13.17 5.41 -14.80
C ALA A 205 12.31 6.54 -14.20
N GLY A 206 11.75 6.36 -13.00
CA GLY A 206 10.77 7.28 -12.42
C GLY A 206 11.24 8.71 -12.28
N ARG A 207 12.52 8.94 -11.92
CA ARG A 207 13.10 10.29 -11.82
C ARG A 207 13.10 11.00 -13.17
N ALA A 208 13.62 10.34 -14.19
CA ALA A 208 13.68 10.88 -15.55
C ALA A 208 12.28 11.13 -16.15
N LEU A 209 11.32 10.23 -15.91
CA LEU A 209 9.93 10.42 -16.35
C LEU A 209 9.26 11.62 -15.67
N CYS A 210 9.50 11.82 -14.38
CA CYS A 210 8.97 12.97 -13.65
C CYS A 210 9.53 14.30 -14.19
N GLU A 211 10.84 14.38 -14.45
CA GLU A 211 11.43 15.58 -15.07
C GLU A 211 10.90 15.82 -16.48
N PHE A 212 10.84 14.77 -17.30
CA PHE A 212 10.30 14.87 -18.65
C PHE A 212 8.84 15.33 -18.65
N TYR A 213 8.03 14.85 -17.71
CA TYR A 213 6.65 15.29 -17.53
C TYR A 213 6.56 16.79 -17.22
N VAL A 214 7.42 17.30 -16.34
CA VAL A 214 7.49 18.73 -16.02
C VAL A 214 7.91 19.54 -17.24
N ILE A 215 8.92 19.09 -17.99
CA ILE A 215 9.39 19.77 -19.21
C ILE A 215 8.27 19.84 -20.26
N LYS A 216 7.60 18.71 -20.53
CA LYS A 216 6.53 18.61 -21.53
C LYS A 216 5.31 19.45 -21.15
N ARG A 217 4.97 19.56 -19.86
CA ARG A 217 3.90 20.45 -19.38
C ARG A 217 4.30 21.93 -19.27
N ARG A 218 5.58 22.25 -19.03
CA ARG A 218 6.08 23.64 -19.07
C ARG A 218 6.00 24.24 -20.47
N GLY A 219 6.01 23.41 -21.51
CA GLY A 219 5.67 23.82 -22.88
C GLY A 219 4.21 24.21 -23.07
N ASP A 220 3.30 23.81 -22.17
CA ASP A 220 1.85 23.84 -22.41
C ASP A 220 1.02 24.66 -21.40
N ARG A 221 1.61 25.17 -20.29
CA ARG A 221 1.20 26.42 -19.61
C ARG A 221 2.09 26.79 -18.43
N VAL A 222 2.33 28.10 -18.34
CA VAL A 222 2.66 28.96 -17.19
C VAL A 222 2.99 28.23 -15.88
N VAL A 223 4.20 28.49 -15.39
CA VAL A 223 4.71 28.13 -14.07
C VAL A 223 3.65 28.36 -12.99
N ALA A 224 2.98 27.29 -12.58
CA ALA A 224 2.32 27.28 -11.28
C ALA A 224 3.43 27.19 -10.24
N ASP A 225 3.75 28.34 -9.64
CA ASP A 225 4.75 28.44 -8.59
C ASP A 225 4.40 27.45 -7.46
N MET A 226 5.42 26.74 -6.98
CA MET A 226 5.34 25.76 -5.89
C MET A 226 4.84 26.38 -4.57
N GLN A 227 4.77 27.72 -4.50
CA GLN A 227 4.11 28.44 -3.43
C GLN A 227 2.58 28.40 -3.54
N VAL A 228 2.01 28.50 -4.74
CA VAL A 228 0.55 28.47 -4.98
C VAL A 228 -0.05 27.12 -4.60
N LEU A 229 0.66 26.01 -4.90
CA LEU A 229 0.25 24.68 -4.46
C LEU A 229 0.38 24.51 -2.94
N ARG A 230 1.42 25.06 -2.31
CA ARG A 230 1.59 25.00 -0.84
C ARG A 230 0.50 25.76 -0.10
N ASP A 231 0.05 26.89 -0.65
CA ASP A 231 -1.03 27.70 -0.07
C ASP A 231 -2.40 27.04 -0.25
N ALA A 232 -2.63 26.35 -1.38
CA ALA A 232 -3.84 25.55 -1.59
C ALA A 232 -3.98 24.43 -0.54
N PHE A 233 -2.87 23.75 -0.18
CA PHE A 233 -2.87 22.71 0.86
C PHE A 233 -2.80 23.24 2.31
N ARG A 234 -2.60 24.56 2.50
CA ARG A 234 -2.69 25.20 3.82
C ARG A 234 -4.11 25.65 4.15
N LYS A 235 -4.91 26.02 3.14
CA LYS A 235 -6.28 26.50 3.35
C LYS A 235 -7.26 25.42 3.83
N ASP A 236 -6.96 24.14 3.60
CA ASP A 236 -7.79 22.99 4.03
C ASP A 236 -7.53 22.52 5.47
N ARG A 237 -6.68 23.22 6.24
CA ARG A 237 -6.45 22.94 7.69
C ARG A 237 -7.02 24.02 8.61
N GLY A 238 -7.97 24.80 8.12
CA GLY A 238 -8.66 25.84 8.87
C GLY A 238 -10.11 25.98 8.45
N ALA A 239 -10.89 24.91 8.62
CA ALA A 239 -12.34 24.94 8.70
C ALA A 239 -12.80 23.82 9.65
#